data_AF-A0A7J7KCI6-F1
#
_entry.id   AF-A0A7J7KCI6-F1
#
_cell.length_a   1.000
_cell.length_b   1.000
_cell.length_c   1.000
_cell.angle_alpha   90.00
_cell.angle_beta   90.00
_cell.angle_gamma   90.00
#
_symmetry.space_group_name_H-M   'P 1'
#
loop_
_entity.id
_entity.type
_entity.pdbx_description
1 polymer ?
#
loop_
_entity_poly.entity_id
_entity_poly.type
_entity_poly.pdbx_seq_one_letter_code
_entity_poly.pdbx_strand_id
1 'polypeptide(L)'
;MNYTCEKVLHSKYRFYLSFENSLCKDYITEKFWARLASDSHLLPVAIGGLSQQEYDDVAPPNSYIHAYNFTSLDHLGRYLKMLMTNDTAYNRYHEWRASYRVETSGSMYKETACKLCQLAHTGTKIPAQNNLDSWYSPRTTCRSHSMLPASGFSLFHEIKTVCLFKIHSCNFRVDHSFATSYISSQFNFVYLIDSLIISS
;
A
#
# COMPACT_ATOMS: atom_id res chain seq x y z
N MET A 1 1.51 -19.65 2.16
CA MET A 1 1.44 -18.53 3.13
C MET A 1 1.24 -19.11 4.51
N ASN A 2 1.96 -18.62 5.53
CA ASN A 2 1.86 -19.13 6.89
C ASN A 2 0.51 -18.68 7.48
N TYR A 3 -0.48 -19.58 7.42
CA TYR A 3 -1.90 -19.35 7.71
C TYR A 3 -2.18 -18.67 9.05
N THR A 4 -1.27 -18.79 10.01
CA THR A 4 -1.42 -18.23 11.36
C THR A 4 -1.22 -16.72 11.40
N CYS A 5 -0.39 -16.17 10.51
CA CYS A 5 0.06 -14.80 10.63
C CYS A 5 -0.88 -13.78 9.96
N GLU A 6 -1.33 -14.08 8.75
CA GLU A 6 -2.35 -13.29 8.06
C GLU A 6 -3.68 -13.30 8.85
N LYS A 7 -4.06 -14.44 9.44
CA LYS A 7 -5.23 -14.51 10.33
C LYS A 7 -5.11 -13.58 11.55
N VAL A 8 -3.93 -13.49 12.16
CA VAL A 8 -3.71 -12.55 13.26
C VAL A 8 -3.81 -11.11 12.76
N LEU A 9 -3.28 -10.80 11.58
CA LEU A 9 -3.43 -9.46 11.00
C LEU A 9 -4.90 -9.07 10.82
N HIS A 10 -5.67 -9.91 10.13
CA HIS A 10 -7.08 -9.63 9.82
C HIS A 10 -7.98 -9.60 11.06
N SER A 11 -7.63 -10.29 12.14
CA SER A 11 -8.43 -10.32 13.37
C SER A 11 -8.10 -9.19 14.35
N LYS A 12 -6.89 -8.63 14.31
CA LYS A 12 -6.43 -7.66 15.31
C LYS A 12 -6.34 -6.22 14.79
N TYR A 13 -6.18 -6.03 13.50
CA TYR A 13 -5.92 -4.71 12.94
C TYR A 13 -7.01 -4.30 11.96
N ARG A 14 -7.26 -2.99 11.90
CA ARG A 14 -8.13 -2.35 10.91
C ARG A 14 -7.35 -1.81 9.72
N PHE A 15 -6.11 -1.38 9.94
CA PHE A 15 -5.29 -0.76 8.89
C PHE A 15 -4.04 -1.57 8.61
N TYR A 16 -3.56 -1.48 7.38
CA TYR A 16 -2.28 -2.03 6.97
C TYR A 16 -1.48 -0.98 6.19
N LEU A 17 -0.20 -0.78 6.54
CA LEU A 17 0.67 0.16 5.83
C LEU A 17 1.19 -0.50 4.55
N SER A 18 0.55 -0.19 3.42
CA SER A 18 0.88 -0.68 2.09
C SER A 18 1.87 0.27 1.40
N PHE A 19 3.02 0.49 2.04
CA PHE A 19 4.04 1.40 1.51
C PHE A 19 4.99 0.67 0.57
N GLU A 20 5.18 1.24 -0.61
CA GLU A 20 6.06 0.71 -1.61
C GLU A 20 7.48 1.15 -1.45
N ASN A 21 8.36 0.31 -1.98
CA ASN A 21 9.77 0.50 -1.75
C ASN A 21 10.36 1.69 -2.51
N SER A 22 9.63 2.21 -3.49
CA SER A 22 10.02 3.33 -4.34
C SER A 22 8.77 3.95 -4.93
N LEU A 23 8.82 5.25 -5.23
CA LEU A 23 7.75 5.93 -5.96
C LEU A 23 8.02 5.79 -7.45
N CYS A 24 7.51 4.72 -8.03
CA CYS A 24 7.66 4.43 -9.45
C CYS A 24 6.29 4.34 -10.09
N LYS A 25 6.19 4.81 -11.33
CA LYS A 25 4.99 4.70 -12.15
C LYS A 25 4.52 3.25 -12.18
N ASP A 26 3.22 3.05 -11.99
CA ASP A 26 2.56 1.74 -12.04
C ASP A 26 3.02 0.76 -10.94
N TYR A 27 3.86 1.19 -9.98
CA TYR A 27 4.41 0.34 -8.94
C TYR A 27 3.46 0.29 -7.73
N ILE A 28 2.43 -0.55 -7.87
CA ILE A 28 1.43 -0.88 -6.84
C ILE A 28 1.39 -2.41 -6.71
N THR A 29 1.91 -2.95 -5.61
CA THR A 29 2.24 -4.38 -5.48
C THR A 29 1.27 -5.16 -4.59
N GLU A 30 1.61 -6.40 -4.27
CA GLU A 30 0.86 -7.28 -3.37
C GLU A 30 0.60 -6.66 -2.00
N LYS A 31 1.47 -5.74 -1.53
CA LYS A 31 1.28 -5.04 -0.25
C LYS A 31 -0.06 -4.32 -0.19
N PHE A 32 -0.52 -3.79 -1.33
CA PHE A 32 -1.82 -3.14 -1.49
C PHE A 32 -2.91 -4.16 -1.82
N TRP A 33 -2.72 -4.91 -2.90
CA TRP A 33 -3.77 -5.79 -3.45
C TRP A 33 -4.18 -6.93 -2.51
N ALA A 34 -3.25 -7.50 -1.75
CA ALA A 34 -3.54 -8.56 -0.79
C ALA A 34 -4.45 -8.08 0.36
N ARG A 35 -4.59 -6.77 0.57
CA ARG A 35 -5.49 -6.20 1.59
C ARG A 35 -6.89 -5.94 1.07
N LEU A 36 -7.06 -5.87 -0.25
CA LEU A 36 -8.37 -5.74 -0.87
C LEU A 36 -8.99 -7.09 -1.25
N ALA A 37 -8.22 -8.18 -1.20
CA ALA A 37 -8.71 -9.55 -1.41
C ALA A 37 -9.96 -9.86 -0.55
N SER A 38 -10.79 -10.78 -1.04
CA SER A 38 -12.16 -10.99 -0.56
C SER A 38 -12.29 -11.39 0.93
N ASP A 39 -11.25 -11.95 1.52
CA ASP A 39 -11.20 -12.37 2.93
C ASP A 39 -10.58 -11.33 3.87
N SER A 40 -10.20 -10.16 3.34
CA SER A 40 -9.55 -9.10 4.10
C SER A 40 -10.52 -8.00 4.52
N HIS A 41 -10.56 -7.69 5.80
CA HIS A 41 -11.19 -6.49 6.35
C HIS A 41 -10.19 -5.36 6.64
N LEU A 42 -8.95 -5.49 6.18
CA LEU A 42 -7.94 -4.45 6.37
C LEU A 42 -8.13 -3.32 5.35
N LEU A 43 -8.06 -2.09 5.82
CA LEU A 43 -8.00 -0.89 5.00
C LEU A 43 -6.53 -0.52 4.72
N PRO A 44 -6.05 -0.62 3.46
CA PRO A 44 -4.69 -0.23 3.13
C PRO A 44 -4.49 1.29 3.25
N VAL A 45 -3.44 1.68 3.96
CA VAL A 45 -2.87 3.04 3.95
C VAL A 45 -1.67 2.99 3.01
N ALA A 46 -1.80 3.61 1.84
CA ALA A 46 -0.93 3.39 0.70
C ALA A 46 0.01 4.56 0.43
N ILE A 47 1.23 4.21 0.01
CA ILE A 47 2.24 5.09 -0.61
C ILE A 47 2.88 4.27 -1.71
N GLY A 48 2.91 4.78 -2.93
CA GLY A 48 3.43 4.11 -4.12
C GLY A 48 3.01 4.87 -5.36
N GLY A 49 3.23 4.31 -6.55
CA GLY A 49 2.96 5.03 -7.80
C GLY A 49 3.72 6.36 -7.90
N LEU A 50 3.33 7.22 -8.85
CA LEU A 50 3.75 8.63 -8.88
C LEU A 50 2.70 9.61 -8.33
N SER A 51 1.47 9.15 -8.13
CA SER A 51 0.36 9.98 -7.65
C SER A 51 -0.79 9.13 -7.11
N GLN A 52 -1.72 9.77 -6.39
CA GLN A 52 -2.97 9.13 -6.02
C GLN A 52 -3.78 8.67 -7.24
N GLN A 53 -3.73 9.42 -8.36
CA GLN A 53 -4.48 9.08 -9.56
C GLN A 53 -4.15 7.68 -10.08
N GLU A 54 -2.89 7.22 -9.97
CA GLU A 54 -2.51 5.87 -10.39
C GLU A 54 -3.22 4.78 -9.58
N TYR A 55 -3.53 5.04 -8.31
CA TYR A 55 -4.37 4.15 -7.52
C TYR A 55 -5.85 4.30 -7.91
N ASP A 56 -6.34 5.52 -8.10
CA ASP A 56 -7.74 5.77 -8.49
C ASP A 56 -8.10 5.12 -9.84
N ASP A 57 -7.13 5.02 -10.75
CA ASP A 57 -7.29 4.40 -12.08
C ASP A 57 -7.46 2.87 -12.03
N VAL A 58 -6.99 2.21 -10.97
CA VAL A 58 -6.92 0.74 -10.91
C VAL A 58 -7.66 0.13 -9.72
N ALA A 59 -7.75 0.85 -8.60
CA ALA A 59 -8.36 0.36 -7.37
C ALA A 59 -9.88 0.58 -7.39
N PRO A 60 -10.66 -0.25 -6.67
CA PRO A 60 -12.06 0.04 -6.43
C PRO A 60 -12.22 1.43 -5.77
N PRO A 61 -13.28 2.18 -6.10
CA PRO A 61 -13.48 3.52 -5.56
C PRO A 61 -13.59 3.47 -4.05
N ASN A 62 -12.98 4.45 -3.37
CA ASN A 62 -13.01 4.56 -1.91
C ASN A 62 -12.54 3.28 -1.19
N SER A 63 -11.52 2.58 -1.70
CA SER A 63 -11.05 1.32 -1.10
C SER A 63 -9.78 1.44 -0.25
N TYR A 64 -9.20 2.64 -0.14
CA TYR A 64 -7.89 2.86 0.49
C TYR A 64 -7.72 4.29 0.99
N ILE A 65 -6.68 4.50 1.80
CA ILE A 65 -6.26 5.82 2.25
C ILE A 65 -4.89 6.13 1.63
N HIS A 66 -4.81 7.18 0.82
CA HIS A 66 -3.52 7.64 0.30
C HIS A 66 -2.84 8.54 1.34
N ALA A 67 -1.66 8.15 1.84
CA ALA A 67 -1.04 8.84 2.97
C ALA A 67 -0.63 10.28 2.64
N TYR A 68 -0.22 10.57 1.39
CA TYR A 68 0.16 11.94 0.99
C TYR A 68 -1.02 12.91 0.85
N ASN A 69 -2.25 12.47 1.11
CA ASN A 69 -3.40 13.38 1.19
C ASN A 69 -3.46 14.13 2.53
N PHE A 70 -2.60 13.76 3.48
CA PHE A 70 -2.50 14.40 4.78
C PHE A 70 -1.28 15.31 4.83
N THR A 71 -1.42 16.43 5.53
CA THR A 71 -0.37 17.45 5.66
C THR A 71 0.75 17.05 6.61
N SER A 72 0.51 16.08 7.51
CA SER A 72 1.50 15.53 8.47
C SER A 72 1.08 14.14 8.97
N LEU A 73 2.01 13.41 9.62
CA LEU A 73 1.69 12.09 10.18
C LEU A 73 0.64 12.17 11.27
N ASP A 74 0.65 13.26 12.04
CA ASP A 74 -0.31 13.48 13.11
C ASP A 74 -1.73 13.67 12.55
N HIS A 75 -1.91 14.37 11.42
CA HIS A 75 -3.22 14.44 10.76
C HIS A 75 -3.69 13.06 10.26
N LEU A 76 -2.79 12.29 9.64
CA LEU A 76 -3.09 10.91 9.25
C LEU A 76 -3.47 10.06 10.49
N GLY A 77 -2.70 10.15 11.57
CA GLY A 77 -2.94 9.41 12.80
C GLY A 77 -4.28 9.76 13.45
N ARG A 78 -4.65 11.04 13.52
CA ARG A 78 -5.97 11.46 14.02
C ARG A 78 -7.11 10.95 13.14
N TYR A 79 -6.93 10.96 11.82
CA TYR A 79 -7.92 10.43 10.89
C TYR A 79 -8.13 8.92 11.09
N LEU A 80 -7.05 8.15 11.21
CA LEU A 80 -7.12 6.71 11.49
C LEU A 80 -7.82 6.42 12.82
N LYS A 81 -7.55 7.20 13.88
CA LYS A 81 -8.27 7.06 15.15
C LYS A 81 -9.76 7.34 15.04
N MET A 82 -10.14 8.38 14.31
CA MET A 82 -11.55 8.68 14.07
C MET A 82 -12.25 7.50 13.39
N LEU A 83 -11.59 6.85 12.42
CA LEU A 83 -12.09 5.64 11.79
C LEU A 83 -12.13 4.42 12.74
N MET A 84 -11.29 4.37 13.77
CA MET A 84 -11.36 3.30 14.78
C MET A 84 -12.56 3.44 15.71
N THR A 85 -13.03 4.67 15.96
CA THR A 85 -14.18 4.95 16.83
C THR A 85 -15.49 5.15 16.08
N ASN A 86 -15.45 5.20 14.74
CA ASN A 86 -16.61 5.38 13.89
C ASN A 86 -16.72 4.27 12.85
N ASP A 87 -17.39 3.18 13.22
CA ASP A 87 -17.60 2.02 12.34
C ASP A 87 -18.38 2.37 11.07
N THR A 88 -19.26 3.38 11.10
CA THR A 88 -19.98 3.82 9.90
C THR A 88 -19.02 4.43 8.89
N ALA A 89 -18.12 5.32 9.34
CA ALA A 89 -17.13 5.93 8.47
C ALA A 89 -16.10 4.89 7.97
N TYR A 90 -15.71 3.95 8.83
CA TYR A 90 -14.82 2.85 8.45
C TYR A 90 -15.45 1.95 7.38
N ASN A 91 -16.71 1.53 7.59
CA ASN A 91 -17.40 0.60 6.68
C ASN A 91 -17.67 1.19 5.29
N ARG A 92 -17.71 2.53 5.15
CA ARG A 92 -17.75 3.19 3.83
C ARG A 92 -16.58 2.81 2.94
N TYR A 93 -15.40 2.51 3.51
CA TYR A 93 -14.24 2.03 2.76
C TYR A 93 -14.36 0.59 2.25
N HIS A 94 -15.47 -0.09 2.56
CA HIS A 94 -15.76 -1.46 2.15
C HIS A 94 -17.04 -1.58 1.32
N GLU A 95 -17.79 -0.49 1.10
CA GLU A 95 -19.02 -0.49 0.30
C GLU A 95 -18.78 -0.93 -1.15
N TRP A 96 -17.61 -0.61 -1.71
CA TRP A 96 -17.21 -1.05 -3.05
C TRP A 96 -17.30 -2.57 -3.23
N ARG A 97 -17.17 -3.37 -2.15
CA ARG A 97 -17.22 -4.83 -2.22
C ARG A 97 -18.58 -5.37 -2.69
N ALA A 98 -19.63 -4.55 -2.68
CA ALA A 98 -20.92 -4.90 -3.26
C ALA A 98 -20.89 -4.99 -4.80
N SER A 99 -19.98 -4.24 -5.45
CA SER A 99 -19.92 -4.11 -6.92
C SER A 99 -18.60 -4.56 -7.55
N TYR A 100 -17.52 -4.67 -6.76
CA TYR A 100 -16.21 -5.08 -7.27
C TYR A 100 -15.66 -6.28 -6.50
N ARG A 101 -14.80 -7.05 -7.17
CA ARG A 101 -14.01 -8.13 -6.58
C ARG A 101 -12.56 -7.95 -6.98
N VAL A 102 -11.65 -8.17 -6.03
CA VAL A 102 -10.22 -8.21 -6.30
C VAL A 102 -9.80 -9.67 -6.40
N GLU A 103 -9.42 -10.06 -7.60
CA GLU A 103 -8.90 -11.40 -7.89
C GLU A 103 -7.43 -11.49 -7.46
N THR A 104 -7.09 -12.57 -6.76
CA THR A 104 -5.70 -12.82 -6.34
C THR A 104 -4.89 -13.47 -7.46
N SER A 105 -3.58 -13.54 -7.28
CA SER A 105 -2.58 -13.91 -8.30
C SER A 105 -2.90 -15.19 -9.09
N GLY A 106 -3.52 -16.20 -8.47
CA GLY A 106 -3.90 -17.44 -9.16
C GLY A 106 -4.87 -17.24 -10.33
N SER A 107 -5.94 -16.47 -10.14
CA SER A 107 -6.90 -16.13 -11.19
C SER A 107 -6.27 -15.23 -12.25
N MET A 108 -5.46 -14.25 -11.81
CA MET A 108 -4.79 -13.28 -12.68
C MET A 108 -3.86 -13.95 -13.70
N TYR A 109 -3.05 -14.92 -13.29
CA TYR A 109 -2.14 -15.63 -14.22
C TYR A 109 -2.89 -16.36 -15.32
N LYS A 110 -4.00 -17.02 -14.97
CA LYS A 110 -4.81 -17.76 -15.93
C LYS A 110 -5.44 -16.83 -16.96
N GLU A 111 -6.07 -15.74 -16.52
CA GLU A 111 -6.67 -14.77 -17.43
C GLU A 111 -5.64 -14.09 -18.32
N THR A 112 -4.50 -13.68 -17.74
CA THR A 112 -3.40 -13.05 -18.49
C THR A 112 -2.86 -13.99 -19.55
N ALA A 113 -2.63 -15.27 -19.21
CA ALA A 113 -2.17 -16.27 -20.17
C ALA A 113 -3.19 -16.51 -21.29
N CYS A 114 -4.48 -16.60 -20.96
CA CYS A 114 -5.54 -16.73 -21.96
C CYS A 114 -5.61 -15.52 -22.90
N LYS A 115 -5.51 -14.30 -22.36
CA LYS A 115 -5.53 -13.06 -23.15
C LYS A 115 -4.30 -12.96 -24.06
N LEU A 116 -3.13 -13.35 -23.57
CA LEU A 116 -1.92 -13.43 -24.38
C LEU A 116 -2.08 -14.45 -25.53
N CYS A 117 -2.65 -15.63 -25.25
CA CYS A 117 -2.94 -16.64 -26.27
C CYS A 117 -3.91 -16.11 -27.34
N GLN A 118 -4.95 -15.38 -26.94
CA GLN A 118 -5.88 -14.74 -27.87
C GLN A 118 -5.20 -13.68 -28.75
N LEU A 119 -4.32 -12.85 -28.17
CA LEU A 119 -3.55 -11.86 -28.92
C LEU A 119 -2.61 -12.53 -29.94
N ALA A 120 -1.99 -13.64 -29.56
CA ALA A 120 -1.15 -14.43 -30.45
C ALA A 120 -1.94 -15.03 -31.63
N HIS A 121 -3.14 -15.59 -31.37
CA HIS A 121 -3.98 -16.18 -32.42
C HIS A 121 -4.60 -15.15 -33.36
N THR A 122 -4.94 -13.96 -32.87
CA THR A 122 -5.55 -12.89 -33.69
C THR A 122 -4.54 -12.17 -34.58
N GLY A 123 -3.23 -12.48 -34.45
CA GLY A 123 -2.18 -11.80 -35.20
C GLY A 123 -2.02 -10.34 -34.82
N THR A 124 -2.49 -9.95 -33.62
CA THR A 124 -2.40 -8.57 -33.14
C THR A 124 -0.92 -8.18 -33.02
N LYS A 125 -0.48 -7.21 -33.82
CA LYS A 125 0.89 -6.71 -33.78
C LYS A 125 1.00 -5.62 -32.71
N ILE A 126 1.52 -6.01 -31.55
CA ILE A 126 1.92 -5.04 -30.52
C ILE A 126 3.33 -4.54 -30.88
N PRO A 127 3.58 -3.22 -30.90
CA PRO A 127 4.92 -2.70 -31.15
C PRO A 127 5.92 -3.30 -30.15
N ALA A 128 6.95 -3.97 -30.67
CA ALA A 128 8.03 -4.47 -29.85
C ALA A 128 8.78 -3.29 -29.23
N GLN A 129 9.00 -3.33 -27.92
CA GLN A 129 9.90 -2.40 -27.24
C GLN A 129 11.32 -2.91 -27.44
N ASN A 130 12.07 -2.28 -28.34
CA ASN A 130 13.42 -2.72 -28.69
C ASN A 130 14.47 -2.36 -27.63
N ASN A 131 14.09 -1.55 -26.63
CA ASN A 131 14.96 -1.13 -25.56
C ASN A 131 14.16 -1.00 -24.26
N LEU A 132 14.26 -2.04 -23.42
CA LEU A 132 13.62 -2.10 -22.11
C LEU A 132 14.06 -0.96 -21.18
N ASP A 133 15.33 -0.55 -21.22
CA ASP A 133 15.81 0.56 -20.39
C ASP A 133 15.16 1.90 -20.79
N SER A 134 14.94 2.14 -22.09
CA SER A 134 14.24 3.35 -22.54
C SER A 134 12.75 3.33 -22.19
N TRP A 135 12.14 2.14 -22.22
CA TRP A 135 10.72 1.95 -21.95
C TRP A 135 10.41 2.02 -20.45
N TYR A 136 11.26 1.44 -19.61
CA TYR A 136 11.08 1.38 -18.17
C TYR A 136 12.44 1.42 -17.45
N SER A 137 12.93 2.63 -17.18
CA SER A 137 14.11 2.84 -16.33
C SER A 137 13.71 3.53 -15.04
N PRO A 138 14.28 3.12 -13.88
CA PRO A 138 14.09 3.83 -12.62
C PRO A 138 14.41 5.34 -12.71
N ARG A 139 15.26 5.76 -13.65
CA ARG A 139 15.59 7.19 -13.84
C ARG A 139 14.45 8.02 -14.42
N THR A 140 13.56 7.41 -15.20
CA THR A 140 12.47 8.09 -15.92
C THR A 140 11.10 7.75 -15.34
N THR A 141 10.95 6.57 -14.76
CA THR A 141 9.68 6.09 -14.23
C THR A 141 9.57 6.25 -12.72
N CYS A 142 10.66 6.50 -12.01
CA CYS A 142 10.64 6.74 -10.57
C CYS A 142 10.97 8.18 -10.21
N ARG A 143 10.39 8.63 -9.10
CA ARG A 143 10.71 9.90 -8.46
C ARG A 143 11.39 9.64 -7.13
N SER A 144 12.35 10.50 -6.81
CA SER A 144 12.87 10.55 -5.45
C SER A 144 11.76 11.07 -4.53
N HIS A 145 11.69 10.55 -3.31
CA HIS A 145 10.84 11.14 -2.28
C HIS A 145 11.19 12.62 -2.01
N SER A 146 12.45 13.03 -2.25
CA SER A 146 12.88 14.43 -2.18
C SER A 146 12.23 15.35 -3.23
N MET A 147 11.53 14.79 -4.21
CA MET A 147 10.78 15.54 -5.23
C MET A 147 9.28 15.66 -4.89
N LEU A 148 8.85 15.15 -3.72
CA LEU A 148 7.50 15.38 -3.22
C LEU A 148 7.34 16.84 -2.77
N PRO A 149 6.10 17.37 -2.76
CA PRO A 149 5.80 18.63 -2.07
C PRO A 149 6.30 18.60 -0.62
N ALA A 150 6.61 19.75 -0.03
CA ALA A 150 7.19 19.83 1.32
C ALA A 150 6.40 19.03 2.38
N SER A 151 5.07 19.03 2.30
CA SER A 151 4.19 18.21 3.16
C SER A 151 4.40 16.70 2.94
N GLY A 152 4.42 16.24 1.69
CA GLY A 152 4.66 14.84 1.36
C GLY A 152 6.08 14.38 1.69
N PHE A 153 7.08 15.25 1.51
CA PHE A 153 8.46 14.97 1.88
C PHE A 153 8.64 14.84 3.41
N SER A 154 8.07 15.77 4.19
CA SER A 154 8.07 15.70 5.66
C SER A 154 7.39 14.42 6.15
N LEU A 155 6.19 14.14 5.61
CA LEU A 155 5.44 12.95 5.94
C LEU A 155 6.24 11.66 5.65
N PHE A 156 6.92 11.60 4.51
CA PHE A 156 7.73 10.44 4.16
C PHE A 156 8.89 10.22 5.12
N HIS A 157 9.59 11.30 5.49
CA HIS A 157 10.69 11.22 6.45
C HIS A 157 10.19 10.75 7.82
N GLU A 158 9.09 11.35 8.29
CA GLU A 158 8.42 10.95 9.51
C GLU A 158 8.02 9.46 9.45
N ILE A 159 7.38 8.99 8.37
CA ILE A 159 7.00 7.58 8.16
C ILE A 159 8.21 6.64 8.26
N LYS A 160 9.33 7.01 7.64
CA LYS A 160 10.55 6.20 7.64
C LYS A 160 11.16 6.04 9.02
N THR A 161 11.23 7.11 9.80
CA THR A 161 11.76 7.10 11.18
C THR A 161 10.96 6.16 12.09
N VAL A 162 9.72 5.94 11.72
CA VAL A 162 8.67 5.52 12.59
C VAL A 162 8.28 4.05 12.29
N CYS A 163 8.19 3.62 11.03
CA CYS A 163 7.84 2.24 10.64
C CYS A 163 8.90 1.15 10.97
N LEU A 164 9.93 1.46 11.75
CA LEU A 164 10.98 0.54 12.17
C LEU A 164 10.55 -0.35 13.36
N PHE A 165 9.48 -1.16 13.25
CA PHE A 165 9.14 -2.12 14.29
C PHE A 165 8.64 -3.48 13.77
N LYS A 166 9.13 -4.54 14.42
CA LYS A 166 8.87 -5.96 14.15
C LYS A 166 7.66 -6.43 14.96
N ILE A 167 6.67 -7.04 14.32
CA ILE A 167 5.61 -7.75 15.04
C ILE A 167 6.25 -9.00 15.68
N HIS A 168 6.44 -9.00 17.00
CA HIS A 168 7.15 -10.09 17.71
C HIS A 168 6.57 -11.49 17.50
N SER A 169 5.31 -11.63 17.10
CA SER A 169 4.64 -12.91 16.88
C SER A 169 4.62 -13.39 15.42
N CYS A 170 5.13 -12.58 14.50
CA CYS A 170 5.08 -12.82 13.07
C CYS A 170 6.35 -12.26 12.42
N ASN A 171 7.19 -13.11 11.84
CA ASN A 171 8.29 -12.66 10.97
C ASN A 171 7.73 -12.08 9.65
N PHE A 172 6.93 -11.01 9.73
CA PHE A 172 6.78 -10.11 8.59
C PHE A 172 8.17 -9.54 8.33
N ARG A 173 8.71 -9.82 7.15
CA ARG A 173 9.80 -9.01 6.62
C ARG A 173 9.22 -7.62 6.41
N VAL A 174 9.53 -6.70 7.31
CA VAL A 174 9.66 -5.30 6.90
C VAL A 174 10.79 -5.35 5.87
N ASP A 175 10.50 -4.98 4.63
CA ASP A 175 11.50 -5.02 3.56
C ASP A 175 12.70 -4.16 3.99
N HIS A 176 13.84 -4.80 4.21
CA HIS A 176 15.05 -4.18 4.76
C HIS A 176 15.65 -3.10 3.85
N SER A 177 15.12 -2.92 2.64
CA SER A 177 15.49 -1.82 1.74
C SER A 177 15.10 -0.43 2.25
N PHE A 178 14.36 -0.32 3.38
CA PHE A 178 13.95 0.94 4.01
C PHE A 178 14.78 1.39 5.21
N ALA A 179 15.69 0.54 5.71
CA ALA A 179 16.22 0.66 7.07
C ALA A 179 17.75 0.74 7.09
N THR A 180 18.33 1.89 6.76
CA THR A 180 19.69 2.21 7.20
C THR A 180 19.84 3.66 7.67
N SER A 181 20.31 3.74 8.92
CA SER A 181 20.87 4.87 9.66
C SER A 181 19.89 5.87 10.32
N TYR A 182 20.18 6.14 11.59
CA TYR A 182 19.69 7.24 12.44
C TYR A 182 18.31 7.11 13.09
N ILE A 183 18.26 6.51 14.29
CA ILE A 183 18.15 7.22 15.59
C ILE A 183 17.74 6.21 16.66
N SER A 184 18.72 5.88 17.51
CA SER A 184 18.50 5.38 18.85
C SER A 184 18.11 6.58 19.71
N SER A 185 16.82 6.70 20.00
CA SER A 185 16.22 7.25 21.22
C SER A 185 14.89 7.90 20.87
N GLN A 186 13.83 7.37 21.49
CA GLN A 186 12.43 7.80 21.43
C GLN A 186 11.65 7.40 20.16
N PHE A 187 10.49 6.76 20.42
CA PHE A 187 9.34 6.49 19.55
C PHE A 187 9.21 5.09 18.90
N ASN A 188 8.29 4.32 19.49
CA ASN A 188 7.78 3.02 19.05
C ASN A 188 6.55 3.21 18.14
N PHE A 189 6.60 2.87 16.85
CA PHE A 189 5.42 3.07 15.98
C PHE A 189 4.46 1.89 15.85
N VAL A 190 4.83 0.69 16.28
CA VAL A 190 3.80 -0.34 16.45
C VAL A 190 2.94 -0.06 17.70
N TYR A 191 3.41 0.83 18.58
CA TYR A 191 2.68 1.33 19.74
C TYR A 191 1.92 2.63 19.48
N LEU A 192 2.05 3.32 18.34
CA LEU A 192 1.45 4.66 18.21
C LEU A 192 -0.04 4.66 17.86
N ILE A 193 -0.60 3.52 17.44
CA ILE A 193 -2.06 3.36 17.37
C ILE A 193 -2.63 2.99 18.75
N ASP A 194 -1.95 2.18 19.58
CA ASP A 194 -2.45 1.77 20.92
C ASP A 194 -2.06 2.70 22.10
N SER A 195 -0.92 3.41 22.07
CA SER A 195 -0.51 4.31 23.16
C SER A 195 -1.25 5.64 23.14
N LEU A 196 -1.85 5.97 22.00
CA LEU A 196 -2.80 7.06 21.89
C LEU A 196 -4.21 6.67 22.38
N ILE A 197 -4.41 5.43 22.83
CA ILE A 197 -5.70 4.90 23.33
C ILE A 197 -5.74 4.86 24.87
N ILE A 198 -4.63 5.05 25.60
CA ILE A 198 -4.60 4.96 27.07
C ILE A 198 -4.24 6.28 27.77
N SER A 199 -3.91 7.36 27.05
CA SER A 199 -3.74 8.70 27.66
C SER A 199 -4.63 9.75 27.00
N SER A 200 -5.94 9.63 27.23
CA SER A 200 -6.90 10.74 27.28
C SER A 200 -8.08 10.33 28.15
#